data_AF-A0A962E7T4-F1
#
_entry.id   AF-A0A962E7T4-F1
#
_cell.length_a   1.000
_cell.length_b   1.000
_cell.length_c   1.000
_cell.angle_alpha   90.00
_cell.angle_beta   90.00
_cell.angle_gamma   90.00
#
_symmetry.space_group_name_H-M   'P 1'
#
loop_
_entity.id
_entity.type
_entity.pdbx_description
1 polymer ?
#
loop_
_entity_poly.entity_id
_entity_poly.type
_entity_poly.pdbx_seq_one_letter_code
_entity_poly.pdbx_strand_id
1 'polypeptide(L)' 'VDRQTQLSRLLQRDGIDLELASAMIAAQASREQRLAIADDILTNEGTLADLSAAVAALDRKYRDCAQASD' A
#
# COMPACT_ATOMS: atom_id res chain seq x y z
N VAL A 1 1.66 2.25 5.55
CA VAL A 1 0.37 2.35 6.27
C VAL A 1 0.44 1.46 7.49
N ASP A 2 0.14 2.01 8.65
CA ASP A 2 0.07 1.25 9.90
C ASP A 2 -1.22 0.42 10.02
N ARG A 3 -1.26 -0.48 11.02
CA ARG A 3 -2.39 -1.39 11.25
C ARG A 3 -3.66 -0.64 11.66
N GLN A 4 -3.53 0.44 12.42
CA GLN A 4 -4.67 1.20 12.91
C GLN A 4 -5.41 1.90 11.76
N THR A 5 -4.67 2.46 10.82
CA THR A 5 -5.20 3.10 9.62
C THR A 5 -5.86 2.07 8.71
N GLN A 6 -5.31 0.86 8.59
CA GLN A 6 -5.94 -0.23 7.84
C GLN A 6 -7.30 -0.61 8.44
N LEU A 7 -7.36 -0.80 9.76
CA LEU A 7 -8.61 -1.11 10.47
C LEU A 7 -9.65 0.00 10.28
N SER A 8 -9.26 1.26 10.51
CA SER A 8 -10.13 2.42 10.35
C SER A 8 -10.75 2.49 8.94
N ARG A 9 -9.94 2.26 7.90
CA ARG A 9 -10.40 2.23 6.51
C ARG A 9 -11.39 1.10 6.23
N LEU A 10 -11.17 -0.09 6.78
CA LEU A 10 -12.09 -1.23 6.61
C LEU A 10 -13.43 -0.97 7.30
N LEU A 11 -13.40 -0.52 8.55
CA LEU A 11 -14.61 -0.17 9.31
C LEU A 11 -15.44 0.88 8.57
N GLN A 12 -14.79 1.94 8.09
CA GLN A 12 -15.47 3.03 7.38
C GLN A 12 -16.00 2.61 6.00
N ARG A 13 -15.23 1.82 5.24
CA ARG A 13 -15.59 1.42 3.88
C ARG A 13 -16.71 0.37 3.86
N ASP A 14 -16.61 -0.64 4.72
CA ASP A 14 -17.43 -1.85 4.65
C ASP A 14 -18.56 -1.86 5.69
N GLY A 15 -18.54 -0.97 6.69
CA GLY A 15 -19.54 -0.94 7.76
C GLY A 15 -19.52 -2.19 8.65
N ILE A 16 -18.37 -2.87 8.70
CA ILE A 16 -18.15 -4.11 9.46
C ILE A 16 -17.68 -3.81 10.89
N ASP A 17 -17.67 -4.84 11.75
CA ASP A 17 -17.11 -4.73 13.08
C ASP A 17 -15.57 -4.89 13.09
N LEU A 18 -14.98 -4.63 14.26
CA LEU A 18 -13.54 -4.70 14.49
C LEU A 18 -13.00 -6.14 14.37
N GLU A 19 -13.80 -7.14 14.72
CA GLU A 19 -13.41 -8.54 14.69
C GLU A 19 -13.22 -8.99 13.25
N LEU A 20 -14.20 -8.74 12.39
CA LEU A 20 -14.14 -9.06 10.96
C LEU A 20 -13.02 -8.25 10.27
N ALA A 21 -12.88 -6.96 10.55
CA ALA A 21 -11.79 -6.16 10.00
C ALA A 21 -10.40 -6.71 10.40
N SER A 22 -10.25 -7.15 11.66
CA SER A 22 -9.02 -7.76 12.16
C SER A 22 -8.72 -9.10 11.51
N ALA A 23 -9.75 -9.94 11.33
CA ALA A 23 -9.63 -11.23 10.64
C ALA A 23 -9.23 -11.05 9.17
N MET A 24 -9.82 -10.07 8.47
CA MET A 24 -9.47 -9.73 7.09
C MET A 24 -8.01 -9.29 6.94
N ILE A 25 -7.49 -8.49 7.88
CA ILE A 25 -6.07 -8.10 7.89
C ILE A 25 -5.19 -9.32 8.20
N ALA A 26 -5.58 -10.16 9.16
CA ALA A 26 -4.81 -11.34 9.56
C ALA A 26 -4.75 -12.43 8.46
N ALA A 27 -5.75 -12.49 7.58
CA ALA A 27 -5.77 -13.41 6.44
C ALA A 27 -4.80 -13.01 5.31
N GLN A 28 -4.26 -11.79 5.33
CA GLN A 28 -3.28 -11.32 4.35
C GLN A 28 -1.87 -11.83 4.69
N ALA A 29 -0.99 -11.91 3.68
CA ALA A 29 0.45 -12.12 3.92
C ALA A 29 1.00 -11.07 4.91
N SER A 30 1.96 -11.43 5.75
CA SER A 30 2.52 -10.51 6.76
C SER A 30 3.22 -9.31 6.10
N ARG A 31 3.43 -8.24 6.87
CA ARG A 31 4.15 -7.06 6.36
C ARG A 31 5.56 -7.44 5.92
N GLU A 32 6.24 -8.24 6.73
CA GLU A 32 7.60 -8.72 6.49
C GLU A 32 7.65 -9.57 5.20
N GLN A 33 6.68 -10.47 5.01
CA GLN A 33 6.58 -11.29 3.80
C GLN A 33 6.40 -10.44 2.54
N ARG A 34 5.54 -9.42 2.59
CA ARG A 34 5.34 -8.50 1.45
C ARG A 34 6.58 -7.65 1.18
N LEU A 35 7.26 -7.18 2.21
CA LEU A 35 8.48 -6.37 2.08
C LEU A 35 9.65 -7.18 1.50
N ALA A 36 9.75 -8.46 1.84
CA ALA A 36 10.84 -9.32 1.37
C ALA A 36 10.84 -9.54 -0.15
N ILE A 37 9.69 -9.35 -0.83
CA ILE A 37 9.53 -9.61 -2.27
C ILE A 37 9.29 -8.33 -3.09
N ALA A 38 9.26 -7.16 -2.46
CA ALA A 38 8.91 -5.91 -3.14
C ALA A 38 10.14 -5.23 -3.76
N ASP A 39 10.05 -4.88 -5.05
CA ASP A 39 11.07 -4.07 -5.73
C ASP A 39 11.04 -2.60 -5.26
N ASP A 40 9.84 -2.09 -4.98
CA ASP A 40 9.60 -0.72 -4.52
C ASP A 40 8.53 -0.70 -3.43
N ILE A 41 8.68 0.22 -2.48
CA ILE A 41 7.73 0.41 -1.37
C ILE A 41 7.27 1.86 -1.36
N LEU A 42 5.95 2.06 -1.48
CA LEU A 42 5.33 3.37 -1.40
C LEU A 42 4.60 3.58 -0.06
N THR A 43 4.91 4.67 0.63
CA THR A 43 4.24 5.05 1.89
C THR A 43 2.97 5.84 1.62
N ASN A 44 1.80 5.28 1.97
CA ASN A 44 0.49 5.93 1.85
C ASN A 44 -0.02 6.47 3.22
N GLU A 45 0.86 7.20 3.91
CA GLU A 45 0.59 7.83 5.22
C GLU A 45 0.56 9.36 5.15
N GLY A 46 0.99 9.95 4.03
CA GLY A 46 0.98 11.39 3.80
C GLY A 46 -0.32 11.92 3.19
N THR A 47 -0.25 13.16 2.69
CA THR A 47 -1.34 13.80 1.95
C THR A 47 -1.50 13.19 0.56
N LEU A 48 -2.61 13.50 -0.11
CA LEU A 48 -2.81 13.13 -1.51
C LEU A 48 -1.75 13.77 -2.44
N ALA A 49 -1.22 14.94 -2.07
CA ALA A 49 -0.13 15.58 -2.81
C ALA A 49 1.17 14.77 -2.70
N ASP A 50 1.51 14.30 -1.49
CA ASP A 50 2.67 13.44 -1.26
C ASP A 50 2.56 12.13 -2.05
N LEU A 51 1.37 11.52 -2.02
CA LEU A 51 1.07 10.32 -2.78
C LEU A 51 1.22 10.56 -4.29
N SER A 52 0.68 11.67 -4.80
CA SER A 52 0.76 12.01 -6.23
C SER A 52 2.21 12.22 -6.68
N ALA A 53 3.03 12.90 -5.88
CA ALA A 53 4.44 13.10 -6.16
C ALA A 53 5.22 11.77 -6.18
N ALA A 54 4.98 10.89 -5.20
CA ALA A 54 5.63 9.58 -5.13
C ALA A 54 5.23 8.68 -6.31
N VAL A 55 3.95 8.66 -6.67
CA VAL A 55 3.46 7.91 -7.84
C VAL A 55 4.09 8.42 -9.13
N ALA A 56 4.17 9.75 -9.32
CA ALA A 56 4.78 10.33 -10.52
C ALA A 56 6.29 10.00 -10.64
N ALA A 57 7.00 9.84 -9.52
CA ALA A 57 8.39 9.41 -9.53
C ALA A 57 8.56 7.94 -9.93
N LEU A 58 7.74 7.05 -9.38
CA LEU A 58 7.74 5.63 -9.74
C LEU A 58 7.32 5.40 -11.19
N ASP A 59 6.32 6.13 -11.68
CA ASP A 59 5.88 6.09 -13.07
C ASP A 59 7.02 6.41 -14.05
N ARG A 60 7.78 7.48 -13.80
CA ARG A 60 8.97 7.79 -14.62
C ARG A 60 10.01 6.68 -14.57
N LYS A 61 10.35 6.19 -13.37
CA LYS A 61 11.29 5.07 -13.18
C LYS A 61 10.88 3.86 -14.02
N TYR A 62 9.61 3.47 -13.98
CA TYR A 62 9.14 2.29 -14.70
C TYR A 62 9.12 2.48 -16.22
N ARG A 63 8.82 3.69 -16.72
CA ARG A 63 8.95 3.98 -18.16
C ARG A 63 10.40 3.89 -18.62
N ASP A 64 11.33 4.46 -17.85
CA ASP A 64 12.76 4.42 -18.19
C ASP A 64 13.29 2.98 -18.18
N CYS A 65 12.91 2.17 -17.18
CA CYS A 65 13.26 0.74 -17.13
C CYS A 65 12.69 -0.04 -18.31
N ALA A 66 11.43 0.23 -18.70
CA ALA A 66 10.81 -0.44 -19.84
C ALA A 66 11.51 -0.06 -21.17
N GLN A 67 11.87 1.20 -21.35
CA GLN A 67 12.57 1.69 -22.54
C GLN A 67 14.02 1.19 -22.64
N ALA A 68 14.69 0.98 -21.51
CA ALA A 68 16.04 0.41 -21.47
C ALA A 68 16.08 -1.11 -21.67
N SER A 69 14.91 -1.75 -21.70
CA SER A 69 14.77 -3.20 -21.88
C SER A 69 14.45 -3.60 -23.34
N ASP A 70 14.35 -2.62 -24.24
CA ASP A 70 14.26 -2.78 -25.71
C ASP A 70 15.64 -2.60 -26.37
#